data_AF-A0A9P1C5Y5-F1
#
_entry.id   AF-A0A9P1C5Y5-F1
#
_cell.length_a   1.000
_cell.length_b   1.000
_cell.length_c   1.000
_cell.angle_alpha   90.00
_cell.angle_beta   90.00
_cell.angle_gamma   90.00
#
_symmetry.space_group_name_H-M   'P 1'
#
loop_
_entity.id
_entity.type
_entity.pdbx_description
1 polymer ?
#
loop_
_entity_poly.entity_id
_entity_poly.type
_entity_poly.pdbx_seq_one_letter_code
_entity_poly.pdbx_strand_id
1 'polypeptide(L)'
;MLGQSSLGVFGETWKNCWSESQVAARCGKCKKPNDERMYFNRIAATKGEKDDFAIARFGKEAERCLKMLDDQLQQSGGPYLLGKNVSIVDVSCFPYAASAYWACIDISDMPQLQAWQKLLHERPSFKTGLSIRFARPAFFGPPWASEEEI
;
A
#
# COMPACT_ATOMS: atom_id res chain seq x y z
N MET A 1 3.90 12.32 -33.83
CA MET A 1 4.19 13.50 -32.99
C MET A 1 3.32 13.40 -31.73
N LEU A 2 3.99 13.34 -30.56
CA LEU A 2 3.58 13.71 -29.19
C LEU A 2 2.26 13.11 -28.62
N GLY A 3 2.21 12.48 -27.46
CA GLY A 3 3.22 12.26 -26.43
C GLY A 3 2.72 11.31 -25.34
N GLN A 4 3.57 10.38 -24.91
CA GLN A 4 3.45 9.63 -23.66
C GLN A 4 4.48 10.22 -22.70
N SER A 5 4.07 11.07 -21.76
CA SER A 5 4.99 11.65 -20.77
C SER A 5 4.51 11.55 -19.31
N SER A 6 3.45 10.77 -19.02
CA SER A 6 2.90 10.65 -17.66
C SER A 6 3.16 9.31 -16.96
N LEU A 7 3.65 8.28 -17.67
CA LEU A 7 3.78 6.91 -17.11
C LEU A 7 5.16 6.61 -16.49
N GLY A 8 6.19 7.42 -16.77
CA GLY A 8 7.56 7.17 -16.32
C GLY A 8 7.82 7.43 -14.83
N VAL A 9 7.11 8.40 -14.24
CA VAL A 9 7.31 8.81 -12.84
C VAL A 9 6.60 7.85 -11.85
N PHE A 10 5.56 7.15 -12.30
CA PHE A 10 4.71 6.27 -11.48
C PHE A 10 5.38 4.92 -11.16
N GLY A 11 6.20 4.38 -12.06
CA GLY A 11 6.84 3.07 -11.89
C GLY A 11 7.98 3.04 -10.87
N GLU A 12 8.77 4.12 -10.76
CA GLU A 12 9.89 4.23 -9.81
C GLU A 12 9.41 4.56 -8.39
N THR A 13 8.34 5.34 -8.24
CA THR A 13 7.72 5.62 -6.94
C THR A 13 7.02 4.37 -6.36
N TRP A 14 6.41 3.55 -7.21
CA TRP A 14 5.72 2.32 -6.81
C TRP A 14 6.67 1.22 -6.28
N LYS A 15 7.83 1.02 -6.93
CA LYS A 15 8.85 0.06 -6.48
C LYS A 15 9.41 0.41 -5.10
N ASN A 16 9.63 1.69 -4.83
CA ASN A 16 10.16 2.15 -3.55
C ASN A 16 9.11 2.01 -2.44
N CYS A 17 7.84 2.37 -2.71
CA CYS A 17 6.77 2.30 -1.72
C CYS A 17 6.41 0.85 -1.32
N TRP A 18 6.39 -0.10 -2.27
CA TRP A 18 6.03 -1.50 -1.99
C TRP A 18 7.17 -2.33 -1.38
N SER A 19 8.43 -2.10 -1.78
CA SER A 19 9.57 -2.84 -1.22
C SER A 19 9.95 -2.36 0.18
N GLU A 20 9.84 -1.07 0.49
CA GLU A 20 10.13 -0.52 1.81
C GLU A 20 9.11 -0.98 2.87
N SER A 21 7.82 -1.09 2.53
CA SER A 21 6.79 -1.58 3.46
C SER A 21 6.99 -3.03 3.91
N GLN A 22 7.40 -3.93 3.02
CA GLN A 22 7.64 -5.33 3.35
C GLN A 22 8.92 -5.57 4.15
N VAL A 23 10.00 -4.83 3.84
CA VAL A 23 11.27 -4.93 4.57
C VAL A 23 11.16 -4.31 5.97
N ALA A 24 10.41 -3.23 6.13
CA ALA A 24 10.16 -2.59 7.42
C ALA A 24 9.36 -3.49 8.39
N ALA A 25 8.46 -4.34 7.88
CA ALA A 25 7.67 -5.24 8.71
C ALA A 25 8.47 -6.38 9.36
N ARG A 26 9.67 -6.71 8.87
CA ARG A 26 10.51 -7.82 9.40
C ARG A 26 11.88 -7.39 9.92
N CYS A 27 12.38 -6.23 9.53
CA CYS A 27 13.69 -5.75 9.95
C CYS A 27 13.53 -4.73 11.08
N GLY A 28 13.88 -5.10 12.31
CA GLY A 28 13.97 -4.19 13.48
C GLY A 28 15.00 -3.05 13.35
N LYS A 29 15.43 -2.73 12.13
CA LYS A 29 16.39 -1.66 11.78
C LYS A 29 15.99 -0.83 10.53
N CYS A 30 14.79 -1.02 9.95
CA CYS A 30 14.44 -0.28 8.73
C CYS A 30 13.88 1.12 9.04
N LYS A 31 14.43 2.14 8.36
CA LYS A 31 14.39 3.57 8.76
C LYS A 31 13.41 4.47 8.01
N LYS A 32 12.57 3.97 7.10
CA LYS A 32 11.61 4.81 6.38
C LYS A 32 10.26 4.11 6.24
N PRO A 33 9.19 4.66 6.83
CA PRO A 33 7.85 4.16 6.63
C PRO A 33 7.15 4.95 5.52
N ASN A 34 6.17 4.32 4.90
CA ASN A 34 5.41 4.86 3.77
C ASN A 34 4.46 6.01 4.14
N ASP A 35 4.21 6.22 5.43
CA ASP A 35 3.32 7.22 5.99
C ASP A 35 4.03 7.97 7.13
N GLU A 36 3.90 9.29 7.15
CA GLU A 36 4.44 10.16 8.19
C GLU A 36 3.87 9.79 9.57
N ARG A 37 2.61 9.31 9.66
CA ARG A 37 2.07 8.78 10.91
C ARG A 37 2.81 7.55 11.41
N MET A 38 3.17 6.63 10.52
CA MET A 38 3.95 5.44 10.90
C MET A 38 5.36 5.84 11.38
N TYR A 39 5.95 6.89 10.80
CA TYR A 39 7.23 7.43 11.25
C TYR A 39 7.15 7.91 12.69
N PHE A 40 6.23 8.83 12.98
CA PHE A 40 6.14 9.44 14.30
C PHE A 40 5.73 8.43 15.38
N ASN A 41 4.79 7.52 15.09
CA ASN A 41 4.30 6.56 16.08
C ASN A 41 5.28 5.41 16.37
N ARG A 42 6.06 4.96 15.38
CA ARG A 42 6.88 3.74 15.53
C ARG A 42 8.38 4.01 15.50
N ILE A 43 8.86 4.94 14.69
CA ILE A 43 10.30 5.18 14.54
C ILE A 43 10.77 6.32 15.43
N ALA A 44 10.14 7.49 15.37
CA ALA A 44 10.51 8.63 16.22
C ALA A 44 10.35 8.28 17.71
N ALA A 45 9.26 7.61 18.06
CA ALA A 45 9.01 7.12 19.42
C ALA A 45 10.15 6.23 19.95
N THR A 46 10.75 5.34 19.14
CA THR A 46 11.89 4.51 19.57
C THR A 46 13.18 5.30 19.84
N LYS A 47 13.27 6.52 19.33
CA LYS A 47 14.38 7.45 19.59
C LYS A 47 14.08 8.44 20.73
N GLY A 48 12.91 8.33 21.36
CA GLY A 48 12.45 9.27 22.39
C GLY A 48 11.91 10.60 21.82
N GLU A 49 11.73 10.70 20.51
CA GLU A 49 11.16 11.87 19.85
C GLU A 49 9.65 11.67 19.68
N LYS A 50 8.84 12.55 20.27
CA LYS A 50 7.38 12.51 20.14
C LYS A 50 6.86 13.88 19.76
N ASP A 51 6.23 13.95 18.59
CA ASP A 51 5.56 15.14 18.08
C ASP A 51 4.04 14.86 18.02
N ASP A 52 3.34 15.29 19.07
CA ASP A 52 1.90 15.05 19.21
C ASP A 52 1.09 15.79 18.12
N PHE A 53 1.59 16.93 17.61
CA PHE A 53 0.93 17.66 16.53
C PHE A 53 1.01 16.90 15.21
N ALA A 54 2.20 16.42 14.85
CA ALA A 54 2.41 15.66 13.63
C ALA A 54 1.61 14.34 13.67
N ILE A 55 1.64 13.62 14.80
CA ILE A 55 0.87 12.38 14.99
C ILE A 55 -0.63 12.64 14.79
N ALA A 56 -1.18 13.69 15.41
CA ALA A 56 -2.60 14.03 15.29
C ALA A 56 -2.98 14.45 13.86
N ARG A 57 -2.15 15.27 13.22
CA ARG A 57 -2.39 15.78 11.86
C ARG A 57 -2.41 14.65 10.84
N PHE A 58 -1.34 13.87 10.77
CA PHE A 58 -1.24 12.75 9.81
C PHE A 58 -2.22 11.65 10.14
N GLY A 59 -2.58 11.52 11.42
CA GLY A 59 -3.60 10.58 11.83
C GLY A 59 -4.98 10.86 11.31
N LYS A 60 -5.41 12.12 11.43
CA LYS A 60 -6.70 12.55 10.91
C LYS A 60 -6.78 12.41 9.39
N GLU A 61 -5.70 12.72 8.69
CA GLU A 61 -5.68 12.63 7.23
C GLU A 61 -5.69 11.17 6.73
N ALA A 62 -4.92 10.29 7.36
CA ALA A 62 -4.93 8.87 7.01
C ALA A 62 -6.30 8.22 7.26
N GLU A 63 -6.96 8.54 8.38
CA GLU A 63 -8.33 8.11 8.67
C GLU A 63 -9.32 8.62 7.61
N ARG A 64 -9.20 9.90 7.22
CA ARG A 64 -10.02 10.49 6.15
C ARG A 64 -9.85 9.76 4.82
N CYS A 65 -8.62 9.41 4.45
CA CYS A 65 -8.32 8.68 3.22
C CYS A 65 -8.90 7.26 3.23
N LEU A 66 -8.82 6.55 4.36
CA LEU A 66 -9.41 5.22 4.49
C LEU A 66 -10.94 5.27 4.44
N LYS A 67 -11.55 6.26 5.08
CA LYS A 67 -13.01 6.49 5.01
C LYS A 67 -13.48 6.79 3.59
N MET A 68 -12.72 7.59 2.85
CA MET A 68 -13.00 7.86 1.43
C MET A 68 -12.98 6.58 0.58
N LEU A 69 -12.09 5.62 0.90
CA LEU A 69 -12.08 4.32 0.22
C LEU A 69 -13.30 3.47 0.60
N ASP A 70 -13.71 3.46 1.86
CA ASP A 70 -14.93 2.77 2.32
C ASP A 70 -16.18 3.32 1.62
N ASP A 71 -16.33 4.64 1.57
CA ASP A 71 -17.43 5.34 0.89
C ASP A 71 -17.43 5.04 -0.63
N GLN A 72 -16.26 4.99 -1.26
CA GLN A 72 -16.13 4.63 -2.67
C GLN A 72 -16.53 3.18 -2.93
N LEU A 73 -16.13 2.24 -2.06
CA LEU A 73 -16.52 0.83 -2.17
C LEU A 73 -18.02 0.65 -1.99
N GLN A 74 -18.65 1.45 -1.13
CA GLN A 74 -20.11 1.46 -0.99
C GLN A 74 -20.81 1.92 -2.28
N GLN A 75 -20.25 2.93 -2.96
CA GLN A 75 -20.83 3.54 -4.16
C GLN A 75 -20.49 2.82 -5.46
N SER A 76 -19.44 2.00 -5.48
CA SER A 76 -18.90 1.40 -6.71
C SER A 76 -19.87 0.42 -7.40
N GLY A 77 -20.89 -0.06 -6.68
CA GLY A 77 -21.88 -1.01 -7.19
C GLY A 77 -21.31 -2.43 -7.38
N GLY A 78 -20.20 -2.76 -6.72
CA GLY A 78 -19.58 -4.08 -6.76
C GLY A 78 -18.48 -4.27 -5.70
N PRO A 79 -17.78 -5.42 -5.72
CA PRO A 79 -16.81 -5.77 -4.69
C PRO A 79 -15.45 -5.07 -4.81
N TYR A 80 -15.24 -4.21 -5.82
CA TYR A 80 -13.97 -3.51 -6.08
C TYR A 80 -14.19 -1.99 -6.19
N LEU A 81 -13.12 -1.19 -6.16
CA LEU A 81 -13.19 0.28 -6.17
C LEU A 81 -13.87 0.87 -7.41
N LEU A 82 -13.74 0.20 -8.56
CA LEU A 82 -14.39 0.57 -9.83
C LEU A 82 -15.59 -0.33 -10.17
N GLY A 83 -16.12 -1.06 -9.19
CA GLY A 83 -17.34 -1.86 -9.32
C GLY A 83 -17.07 -3.35 -9.44
N LYS A 84 -17.40 -3.96 -10.58
CA LYS A 84 -17.52 -5.43 -10.70
C LYS A 84 -16.19 -6.17 -10.86
N ASN A 85 -15.20 -5.53 -11.48
CA ASN A 85 -13.93 -6.15 -11.84
C ASN A 85 -12.78 -5.55 -11.06
N VAL A 86 -11.80 -6.38 -10.70
CA VAL A 86 -10.54 -5.91 -10.12
C VAL A 86 -9.80 -5.07 -11.15
N SER A 87 -9.24 -3.96 -10.69
CA SER A 87 -8.52 -3.00 -11.52
C SER A 87 -7.15 -2.68 -10.95
N ILE A 88 -6.35 -1.95 -11.73
CA ILE A 88 -5.06 -1.41 -11.24
C ILE A 88 -5.26 -0.50 -10.01
N VAL A 89 -6.43 0.16 -9.89
CA VAL A 89 -6.75 1.00 -8.74
C VAL A 89 -6.79 0.17 -7.46
N ASP A 90 -7.37 -1.03 -7.50
CA ASP A 90 -7.40 -1.93 -6.35
C ASP A 90 -6.00 -2.39 -5.95
N VAL A 91 -5.18 -2.76 -6.94
CA VAL A 91 -3.77 -3.15 -6.73
C VAL A 91 -2.97 -1.98 -6.14
N SER A 92 -3.27 -0.74 -6.55
CA SER A 92 -2.57 0.45 -6.09
C SER A 92 -3.01 0.94 -4.71
N CYS A 93 -4.29 0.79 -4.35
CA CYS A 93 -4.80 1.26 -3.06
C CYS A 93 -4.64 0.21 -1.95
N PHE A 94 -4.64 -1.08 -2.30
CA PHE A 94 -4.57 -2.18 -1.34
C PHE A 94 -3.38 -2.13 -0.38
N PRO A 95 -2.14 -1.85 -0.82
CA PRO A 95 -0.98 -1.77 0.06
C PRO A 95 -1.16 -0.77 1.21
N TYR A 96 -1.65 0.43 0.87
CA TYR A 96 -1.85 1.49 1.83
C TYR A 96 -2.94 1.09 2.82
N ALA A 97 -4.09 0.62 2.34
CA ALA A 97 -5.19 0.19 3.19
C ALA A 97 -4.80 -0.97 4.12
N ALA A 98 -4.10 -1.99 3.60
CA ALA A 98 -3.63 -3.13 4.39
C ALA A 98 -2.62 -2.73 5.49
N SER A 99 -1.97 -1.58 5.33
CA SER A 99 -1.04 -1.02 6.33
C SER A 99 -1.71 -0.17 7.41
N ALA A 100 -3.05 -0.07 7.47
CA ALA A 100 -3.77 0.71 8.48
C ALA A 100 -3.40 0.33 9.94
N TYR A 101 -3.17 -0.95 10.21
CA TYR A 101 -2.68 -1.43 11.51
C TYR A 101 -1.30 -0.83 11.87
N TRP A 102 -0.41 -0.67 10.89
CA TRP A 102 0.89 -0.03 11.09
C TRP A 102 0.76 1.45 11.41
N ALA A 103 -0.21 2.13 10.81
CA ALA A 103 -0.56 3.51 11.12
C ALA A 103 -1.29 3.67 12.47
N CYS A 104 -1.64 2.57 13.15
CA CYS A 104 -2.45 2.60 14.39
C CYS A 104 -3.83 3.25 14.17
N ILE A 105 -4.47 2.96 13.04
CA ILE A 105 -5.83 3.41 12.73
C ILE A 105 -6.79 2.25 12.95
N ASP A 106 -7.87 2.51 13.67
CA ASP A 106 -8.99 1.58 13.76
C ASP A 106 -9.84 1.69 12.50
N ILE A 107 -10.14 0.55 11.89
CA ILE A 107 -11.00 0.43 10.69
C ILE A 107 -12.27 -0.36 11.00
N SER A 108 -12.56 -0.62 12.27
CA SER A 108 -13.71 -1.41 12.72
C SER A 108 -15.05 -0.83 12.25
N ASP A 109 -15.12 0.49 12.04
CA ASP A 109 -16.27 1.23 11.53
C ASP A 109 -16.33 1.33 9.99
N MET A 110 -15.38 0.71 9.27
CA MET A 110 -15.27 0.71 7.80
C MET A 110 -15.52 -0.70 7.23
N PRO A 111 -16.78 -1.18 7.21
CA PRO A 111 -17.09 -2.57 6.87
C PRO A 111 -16.84 -2.91 5.39
N GLN A 112 -17.01 -1.96 4.46
CA GLN A 112 -16.77 -2.22 3.04
C GLN A 112 -15.28 -2.34 2.76
N LEU A 113 -14.48 -1.49 3.39
CA LEU A 113 -13.03 -1.54 3.36
C LEU A 113 -12.51 -2.88 3.89
N GLN A 114 -13.01 -3.34 5.05
CA GLN A 114 -12.63 -4.63 5.62
C GLN A 114 -13.00 -5.80 4.69
N ALA A 115 -14.21 -5.80 4.12
CA ALA A 115 -14.67 -6.84 3.20
C ALA A 115 -13.80 -6.87 1.93
N TRP A 116 -13.50 -5.71 1.36
CA TRP A 116 -12.62 -5.58 0.20
C TRP A 116 -11.18 -6.02 0.50
N GLN A 117 -10.62 -5.64 1.66
CA GLN A 117 -9.30 -6.09 2.09
C GLN A 117 -9.22 -7.61 2.22
N LYS A 118 -10.25 -8.23 2.81
CA LYS A 118 -10.33 -9.69 2.95
C LYS A 118 -10.42 -10.36 1.58
N LEU A 119 -11.30 -9.86 0.72
CA LEU A 119 -11.44 -10.36 -0.65
C LEU A 119 -10.12 -10.33 -1.40
N LEU A 120 -9.41 -9.20 -1.38
CA LEU A 120 -8.12 -9.07 -2.05
C LEU A 120 -7.04 -9.97 -1.44
N HIS A 121 -6.99 -10.10 -0.11
CA HIS A 121 -6.07 -11.04 0.57
C HIS A 121 -6.30 -12.50 0.17
N GLU A 122 -7.55 -12.90 -0.11
CA GLU A 122 -7.87 -14.27 -0.48
C GLU A 122 -7.46 -14.62 -1.92
N ARG A 123 -7.33 -13.61 -2.79
CA ARG A 123 -6.99 -13.80 -4.22
C ARG A 123 -5.58 -14.37 -4.40
N PRO A 124 -5.41 -15.44 -5.21
CA PRO A 124 -4.10 -16.06 -5.43
C PRO A 124 -3.01 -15.08 -5.90
N SER A 125 -3.33 -14.16 -6.82
CA SER A 125 -2.36 -13.19 -7.35
C SER A 125 -1.84 -12.22 -6.27
N PHE A 126 -2.71 -11.77 -5.37
CA PHE A 126 -2.34 -10.91 -4.25
C PHE A 126 -1.53 -11.68 -3.20
N LYS A 127 -1.91 -12.93 -2.89
CA LYS A 127 -1.11 -13.81 -2.00
C LYS A 127 0.31 -14.00 -2.52
N THR A 128 0.45 -14.30 -3.81
CA THR A 128 1.77 -14.44 -4.44
C THR A 128 2.52 -13.11 -4.37
N GLY A 129 1.91 -11.99 -4.75
CA GLY A 129 2.53 -10.67 -4.68
C GLY A 129 3.01 -10.28 -3.27
N LEU A 130 2.22 -10.62 -2.24
CA LEU A 130 2.56 -10.39 -0.84
C LEU A 130 3.70 -11.29 -0.33
N SER A 131 3.95 -12.42 -0.99
CA SER A 131 5.04 -13.35 -0.63
C SER A 131 6.40 -12.97 -1.22
N ILE A 132 6.41 -12.13 -2.26
CA ILE A 132 7.62 -11.71 -2.98
C ILE A 132 8.33 -10.61 -2.18
N ARG A 133 9.50 -10.95 -1.63
CA ARG A 133 10.30 -10.07 -0.75
C ARG A 133 11.36 -9.24 -1.47
N PHE A 134 11.63 -9.55 -2.73
CA PHE A 134 12.67 -8.90 -3.53
C PHE A 134 12.11 -8.51 -4.89
N ALA A 135 12.60 -7.41 -5.44
CA ALA A 135 12.23 -7.01 -6.80
C ALA A 135 12.64 -8.11 -7.77
N ARG A 136 11.72 -8.53 -8.65
CA ARG A 136 12.01 -9.39 -9.80
C ARG A 136 12.40 -8.50 -10.98
N PRO A 137 13.70 -8.40 -11.32
CA PRO A 137 14.15 -7.45 -12.34
C PRO A 137 13.74 -7.87 -13.75
N ALA A 138 13.31 -9.11 -13.95
CA ALA A 138 13.05 -9.74 -15.24
C ALA A 138 12.11 -8.95 -16.16
N PHE A 139 11.22 -8.10 -15.62
CA PHE A 139 10.38 -7.21 -16.43
C PHE A 139 11.18 -6.13 -17.20
N PHE A 140 12.35 -5.74 -16.70
CA PHE A 140 13.35 -4.89 -17.36
C PHE A 140 14.69 -5.62 -17.51
N GLY A 141 14.69 -6.95 -17.37
CA GLY A 141 15.86 -7.78 -17.48
C GLY A 141 16.32 -7.82 -18.95
N PRO A 142 17.56 -8.25 -19.20
CA PRO A 142 17.95 -8.51 -20.57
C PRO A 142 16.98 -9.52 -21.22
N PRO A 143 16.82 -9.53 -22.55
CA PRO A 143 15.76 -10.26 -23.28
C PRO A 143 15.75 -11.79 -23.15
N TRP A 144 16.50 -12.36 -22.20
CA TRP A 144 16.74 -13.79 -22.00
C TRP A 144 16.45 -14.29 -20.57
N ALA A 145 15.80 -13.51 -19.70
CA ALA A 145 15.43 -14.02 -18.37
C ALA A 145 14.53 -15.26 -18.51
N SER A 146 14.93 -16.37 -17.87
CA SER A 146 14.20 -17.64 -17.94
C SER A 146 12.94 -17.63 -17.07
N GLU A 147 12.01 -18.55 -17.32
CA GLU A 147 10.74 -18.65 -16.60
C GLU A 147 10.94 -18.97 -15.11
N GLU A 148 12.08 -19.57 -14.75
CA GLU A 148 12.51 -19.80 -13.36
C GLU A 148 13.10 -18.55 -12.69
N GLU A 149 13.59 -17.58 -13.48
CA GLU A 149 14.17 -16.30 -13.00
C GLU A 149 13.10 -15.21 -12.79
N ILE A 150 11.92 -15.38 -13.39
CA ILE A 150 10.69 -14.58 -13.18
C ILE A 150 10.03 -14.93 -11.83
#